data_AF-A0A7C2AS92-F1
#
_entry.id   AF-A0A7C2AS92-F1
#
_cell.length_a   1.000
_cell.length_b   1.000
_cell.length_c   1.000
_cell.angle_alpha   90.00
_cell.angle_beta   90.00
_cell.angle_gamma   90.00
#
_symmetry.space_group_name_H-M   'P 1'
#
loop_
_entity.id
_entity.type
_entity.pdbx_description
1 polymer ?
#
loop_
_entity_poly.entity_id
_entity_poly.type
_entity_poly.pdbx_seq_one_letter_code
_entity_poly.pdbx_strand_id
1 'polypeptide(L)'
;MPTYILLSKLTPKGRETIKERPDRIKEVDMELENMGVKVVEQYATLGPYDFVNVVEAPDNETISKVSVELSSRGTVEIMTLPAVPVESFISSVSSLKKMLKKTAAKKKATKAKGKSRARKK
;
A
#
# COMPACT_ATOMS: atom_id res chain seq x y z
N MET A 1 -10.47 6.41 -4.24
CA MET A 1 -10.07 6.15 -2.84
C MET A 1 -8.68 5.53 -2.85
N PRO A 2 -7.89 5.61 -1.77
CA PRO A 2 -6.65 4.84 -1.65
C PRO A 2 -6.89 3.33 -1.82
N THR A 3 -5.96 2.66 -2.50
CA THR A 3 -5.97 1.21 -2.71
C THR A 3 -4.98 0.54 -1.78
N TYR A 4 -5.35 -0.61 -1.24
CA TYR A 4 -4.51 -1.43 -0.38
C TYR A 4 -4.53 -2.87 -0.86
N ILE A 5 -3.40 -3.57 -0.65
CA ILE A 5 -3.27 -5.00 -0.87
C ILE A 5 -3.12 -5.66 0.49
N LEU A 6 -4.01 -6.59 0.83
CA LEU A 6 -3.93 -7.41 2.03
C LEU A 6 -3.51 -8.81 1.62
N LEU A 7 -2.28 -9.17 1.96
CA LEU A 7 -1.75 -10.51 1.80
C LEU A 7 -2.02 -11.28 3.08
N SER A 8 -2.73 -12.41 2.99
CA SER A 8 -3.10 -13.20 4.16
C SER A 8 -2.47 -14.58 4.09
N LYS A 9 -1.94 -15.02 5.23
CA LYS A 9 -1.47 -16.38 5.44
C LYS A 9 -2.31 -17.05 6.52
N LEU A 10 -2.87 -18.21 6.22
CA LEU A 10 -3.67 -18.98 7.15
C LEU A 10 -2.79 -19.60 8.23
N THR A 11 -3.25 -19.52 9.47
CA THR A 11 -2.70 -20.31 10.57
C THR A 11 -3.20 -21.77 10.47
N PRO A 12 -2.72 -22.72 11.29
CA PRO A 12 -3.29 -24.07 11.34
C PRO A 12 -4.81 -24.05 11.58
N LYS A 13 -5.27 -23.23 12.53
CA LYS A 13 -6.69 -23.02 12.83
C LYS A 13 -7.45 -22.44 11.62
N GLY A 14 -6.85 -21.48 10.93
CA GLY A 14 -7.42 -20.91 9.71
C GLY A 14 -7.65 -21.95 8.62
N ARG A 15 -6.67 -22.83 8.37
CA ARG A 15 -6.79 -23.90 7.38
C ARG A 15 -7.90 -24.90 7.73
N GLU A 16 -7.99 -25.30 8.99
CA GLU A 16 -9.07 -26.17 9.47
C GLU A 16 -10.45 -25.50 9.27
N THR A 17 -10.56 -24.23 9.67
CA THR A 17 -11.79 -23.45 9.51
C THR A 17 -12.23 -23.32 8.05
N ILE A 18 -11.31 -23.03 7.12
CA ILE A 18 -11.64 -22.92 5.69
C ILE A 18 -12.00 -24.27 5.07
N LYS A 19 -11.37 -25.37 5.53
CA LYS A 19 -11.71 -26.72 5.08
C LYS A 19 -13.13 -27.12 5.48
N GLU A 20 -13.55 -26.76 6.69
CA GLU A 20 -14.88 -27.08 7.22
C GLU A 20 -15.96 -26.10 6.74
N ARG A 21 -15.61 -24.81 6.64
CA ARG A 21 -16.52 -23.71 6.31
C ARG A 21 -15.90 -22.76 5.28
N PRO A 22 -15.81 -23.17 4.00
CA PRO A 22 -15.18 -22.36 2.95
C PRO A 22 -15.90 -21.02 2.72
N ASP A 23 -17.21 -20.96 2.94
CA ASP A 23 -18.00 -19.73 2.80
C ASP A 23 -17.61 -18.64 3.81
N ARG A 24 -16.83 -18.97 4.86
CA ARG A 24 -16.29 -17.99 5.81
C ARG A 24 -15.49 -16.88 5.12
N ILE A 25 -14.90 -17.17 3.96
CA ILE A 25 -14.16 -16.18 3.17
C ILE A 25 -15.08 -15.02 2.75
N LYS A 26 -16.31 -15.32 2.30
CA LYS A 26 -17.29 -14.30 1.89
C LYS A 26 -17.91 -13.55 3.05
N GLU A 27 -18.05 -14.21 4.21
CA GLU A 27 -18.52 -13.54 5.43
C GLU A 27 -17.56 -12.41 5.85
N VAL A 28 -16.24 -12.60 5.64
CA VAL A 28 -15.23 -11.57 5.93
C VAL A 28 -15.41 -10.36 5.03
N ASP A 29 -15.82 -10.53 3.77
CA ASP A 29 -16.06 -9.40 2.86
C ASP A 29 -17.17 -8.48 3.39
N MET A 30 -18.25 -9.05 3.93
CA MET A 30 -19.34 -8.28 4.54
C MET A 30 -18.88 -7.50 5.78
N GLU A 31 -17.99 -8.09 6.57
CA GLU A 31 -17.40 -7.43 7.73
C GLU A 31 -16.49 -6.26 7.32
N LEU A 32 -15.71 -6.42 6.25
CA LEU A 32 -14.89 -5.36 5.67
C LEU A 32 -15.74 -4.17 5.20
N GLU A 33 -16.85 -4.45 4.51
CA GLU A 33 -17.78 -3.41 4.05
C GLU A 33 -18.38 -2.62 5.22
N ASN A 34 -18.77 -3.30 6.30
CA ASN A 34 -19.26 -2.66 7.53
C ASN A 34 -18.19 -1.79 8.22
N MET A 35 -16.91 -2.05 7.98
CA MET A 35 -15.79 -1.25 8.47
C MET A 35 -15.40 -0.10 7.51
N GLY A 36 -16.17 0.11 6.43
CA GLY A 36 -15.91 1.15 5.44
C GLY A 36 -14.82 0.79 4.43
N VAL A 37 -14.53 -0.50 4.29
CA VAL A 37 -13.56 -1.03 3.32
C VAL A 37 -14.28 -1.80 2.23
N LYS A 38 -14.04 -1.41 0.98
CA LYS A 38 -14.62 -2.07 -0.19
C LYS A 38 -13.65 -3.11 -0.74
N VAL A 39 -14.09 -4.35 -0.90
CA VAL A 39 -13.33 -5.38 -1.61
C VAL A 39 -13.47 -5.15 -3.12
N VAL A 40 -12.34 -4.97 -3.80
CA VAL A 40 -12.29 -4.76 -5.26
C VAL A 40 -12.10 -6.10 -5.96
N GLU A 41 -11.09 -6.85 -5.51
CA GLU A 41 -10.77 -8.18 -6.01
C GLU A 41 -10.21 -9.05 -4.88
N GLN A 42 -10.44 -10.35 -4.96
CA GLN A 42 -9.96 -11.34 -4.00
C GLN A 42 -9.55 -12.62 -4.73
N TYR A 43 -8.40 -13.15 -4.37
CA TYR A 43 -7.84 -14.36 -4.96
C TYR A 43 -7.29 -15.29 -3.88
N ALA A 44 -7.58 -16.59 -4.01
CA ALA A 44 -6.80 -17.61 -3.34
C ALA A 44 -5.52 -17.89 -4.15
N THR A 45 -4.37 -17.94 -3.50
CA THR A 45 -3.07 -18.12 -4.15
C THR A 45 -2.36 -19.38 -3.67
N LEU A 46 -1.66 -20.05 -4.59
CA LEU A 46 -0.89 -21.26 -4.31
C LEU A 46 0.59 -20.90 -4.12
N GLY A 47 0.88 -20.10 -3.10
CA GLY A 47 2.19 -19.52 -2.88
C GLY A 47 2.50 -19.27 -1.40
N PRO A 48 3.40 -18.33 -1.09
CA PRO A 48 3.77 -18.03 0.30
C PRO A 48 2.63 -17.38 1.12
N TYR A 49 1.63 -16.83 0.41
CA TYR A 49 0.38 -16.33 0.97
C TYR A 49 -0.77 -17.18 0.42
N ASP A 50 -1.80 -17.34 1.23
CA ASP A 50 -3.00 -18.11 0.88
C ASP A 50 -4.04 -17.23 0.18
N PHE A 51 -4.08 -15.92 0.48
CA PHE A 51 -4.99 -14.97 -0.15
C PHE A 51 -4.33 -13.64 -0.50
N VAL A 52 -4.81 -13.03 -1.59
CA VAL A 52 -4.54 -11.66 -2.01
C VAL A 52 -5.87 -10.93 -2.11
N ASN A 53 -6.05 -9.87 -1.32
CA ASN A 53 -7.22 -9.00 -1.41
C ASN A 53 -6.79 -7.61 -1.85
N VAL A 54 -7.42 -7.09 -2.90
CA VAL A 54 -7.33 -5.70 -3.33
C VAL A 54 -8.53 -4.98 -2.77
N VAL A 55 -8.30 -3.97 -1.93
CA VAL A 55 -9.37 -3.24 -1.25
C VAL A 55 -9.19 -1.73 -1.39
N GLU A 56 -10.30 -1.00 -1.31
CA GLU A 56 -10.32 0.46 -1.19
C GLU A 56 -10.78 0.84 0.21
N ALA A 57 -10.08 1.78 0.83
CA ALA A 57 -10.46 2.37 2.12
C ALA A 57 -10.28 3.88 2.06
N PRO A 58 -10.99 4.68 2.88
CA PRO A 58 -10.89 6.14 2.85
C PRO A 58 -9.48 6.64 3.23
N ASP A 59 -8.82 5.97 4.17
CA ASP A 59 -7.54 6.38 4.75
C ASP A 59 -6.76 5.20 5.38
N ASN A 60 -5.55 5.48 5.87
CA ASN A 60 -4.66 4.48 6.47
C ASN A 60 -5.17 4.03 7.85
N GLU A 61 -5.84 4.93 8.57
CA GLU A 61 -6.38 4.71 9.90
C GLU A 61 -7.49 3.65 9.85
N THR A 62 -8.33 3.69 8.82
CA THR A 62 -9.40 2.71 8.58
C THR A 62 -8.81 1.33 8.27
N ILE A 63 -7.83 1.24 7.36
CA ILE A 63 -7.23 -0.06 7.02
C ILE A 63 -6.41 -0.64 8.18
N SER A 64 -5.83 0.21 9.03
CA SER A 64 -5.10 -0.24 10.23
C SER A 64 -6.03 -0.97 11.20
N LYS A 65 -7.26 -0.45 11.39
CA LYS A 65 -8.28 -1.11 12.24
C LYS A 65 -8.66 -2.47 11.66
N VAL A 66 -8.90 -2.55 10.35
CA VAL A 66 -9.17 -3.82 9.65
C VAL A 66 -8.03 -4.83 9.84
N SER A 67 -6.78 -4.39 9.63
CA SER A 67 -5.61 -5.26 9.75
C SER A 67 -5.49 -5.87 11.14
N VAL A 68 -5.74 -5.09 12.19
CA VAL A 68 -5.70 -5.56 13.59
C VAL A 68 -6.89 -6.47 13.90
N GLU A 69 -8.11 -6.07 13.53
CA GLU A 69 -9.34 -6.84 13.76
C GLU A 69 -9.23 -8.24 13.16
N LEU A 70 -8.88 -8.34 11.88
CA LEU A 70 -8.76 -9.64 11.21
C LEU A 70 -7.64 -10.51 11.79
N SER A 71 -6.49 -9.91 12.12
CA SER A 71 -5.36 -10.66 12.71
C SER A 71 -5.64 -11.12 14.13
N SER A 72 -6.45 -10.38 14.91
CA SER A 72 -6.78 -10.70 16.31
C SER A 72 -7.50 -12.04 16.49
N ARG A 73 -8.16 -12.53 15.43
CA ARG A 73 -8.95 -13.77 15.42
C ARG A 73 -8.08 -15.03 15.47
N GLY A 74 -6.78 -14.89 15.17
CA GLY A 74 -5.81 -15.99 15.17
C GLY A 74 -5.99 -16.99 14.02
N THR A 75 -6.86 -16.72 13.06
CA THR A 75 -7.07 -17.57 11.87
C THR A 75 -6.18 -17.17 10.70
N VAL A 76 -5.71 -15.92 10.69
CA VAL A 76 -4.87 -15.35 9.61
C VAL A 76 -3.78 -14.46 10.19
N GLU A 77 -2.64 -14.45 9.52
CA GLU A 77 -1.61 -13.41 9.61
C GLU A 77 -1.75 -12.52 8.38
N ILE A 78 -1.81 -11.19 8.58
CA ILE A 78 -2.05 -10.24 7.49
C ILE A 78 -0.87 -9.29 7.33
N MET A 79 -0.48 -9.08 6.08
CA MET A 79 0.39 -8.00 5.65
C MET A 79 -0.42 -7.00 4.81
N THR A 80 -0.50 -5.76 5.30
CA THR A 80 -1.23 -4.68 4.65
C THR A 80 -0.26 -3.75 3.91
N LEU A 81 -0.49 -3.54 2.61
CA LEU A 81 0.36 -2.75 1.73
C LEU A 81 -0.44 -1.62 1.09
N PRO A 82 -0.15 -0.34 1.39
CA PRO A 82 -0.65 0.77 0.59
C PRO A 82 -0.15 0.64 -0.85
N ALA A 83 -1.08 0.61 -1.80
CA ALA A 83 -0.79 0.40 -3.21
C ALA A 83 -0.86 1.74 -3.96
N VAL A 84 0.23 2.07 -4.66
CA VAL A 84 0.28 3.24 -5.54
C VAL A 84 0.00 2.76 -6.97
N PRO A 85 -1.01 3.32 -7.67
CA PRO A 85 -1.23 3.01 -9.07
C PRO A 85 0.03 3.26 -9.91
N VAL A 86 0.32 2.35 -10.83
CA VAL A 86 1.56 2.38 -11.62
C VAL A 86 1.73 3.70 -12.37
N GLU A 87 0.66 4.25 -12.94
CA GLU A 87 0.69 5.57 -13.61
C GLU A 87 1.09 6.72 -12.66
N SER A 88 0.54 6.72 -11.44
CA SER A 88 0.89 7.70 -10.41
C SER A 88 2.35 7.56 -9.98
N PHE A 89 2.84 6.33 -9.86
CA PHE A 89 4.25 6.05 -9.58
C PHE A 89 5.16 6.56 -10.70
N ILE A 90 4.86 6.23 -11.97
CA ILE A 90 5.63 6.67 -13.14
C ILE A 90 5.69 8.21 -13.21
N SER A 91 4.54 8.88 -13.03
CA SER A 91 4.46 10.34 -13.01
C SER A 91 5.34 10.95 -11.92
N SER A 92 5.26 10.40 -10.70
CA SER A 92 6.04 10.84 -9.55
C SER A 92 7.55 10.69 -9.79
N VAL A 93 8.01 9.52 -10.26
CA VAL A 93 9.42 9.26 -10.56
C VAL A 93 9.92 10.08 -11.75
N SER A 94 9.07 10.33 -12.75
CA SER A 94 9.41 11.19 -13.89
C SER A 94 9.60 12.64 -13.48
N SER A 95 8.80 13.12 -12.51
CA SER A 95 8.94 14.47 -11.96
C SER A 95 10.28 14.67 -11.22
N LEU A 96 10.81 13.60 -10.60
CA LEU A 96 12.11 13.62 -9.93
C LEU A 96 13.26 14.01 -10.88
N LYS A 97 13.26 13.50 -12.13
CA LYS A 97 14.25 13.89 -13.16
C LYS A 97 14.26 15.39 -13.41
N LYS A 98 13.07 16.02 -13.42
CA LYS A 98 12.93 17.48 -13.60
C LYS A 98 13.44 18.23 -12.37
N MET A 99 13.13 17.75 -11.16
CA MET A 99 13.60 18.34 -9.90
C MET A 99 15.13 18.31 -9.80
N LEU A 100 15.77 17.17 -10.07
CA LEU A 100 17.23 17.05 -10.01
C LEU A 100 17.94 17.99 -10.98
N LYS A 101 17.42 18.15 -12.22
CA LYS A 101 17.94 19.12 -13.20
C LYS A 101 17.81 20.57 -12.70
N LYS A 102 16.66 20.95 -12.13
CA LYS A 102 16.44 22.29 -11.54
C LYS A 102 17.40 22.55 -10.38
N THR A 103 17.60 21.58 -9.48
CA THR A 103 18.53 21.69 -8.35
C THR A 103 19.98 21.86 -8.81
N ALA A 104 20.41 21.12 -9.83
CA ALA A 104 21.74 21.26 -10.42
C ALA A 104 21.95 22.64 -11.07
N ALA A 105 20.95 23.14 -11.81
CA ALA A 105 20.99 24.48 -12.42
C ALA A 105 21.05 25.59 -11.35
N LYS A 106 20.25 25.47 -10.27
CA LYS A 106 20.26 26.43 -9.15
C LYS A 106 21.62 26.48 -8.44
N LYS A 107 22.27 25.33 -8.22
CA LYS A 107 23.64 25.24 -7.66
C LYS A 107 24.70 25.88 -8.58
N LYS A 108 24.61 25.71 -9.89
CA LYS A 108 25.52 26.36 -10.85
C LYS A 108 25.36 27.89 -10.83
N ALA A 109 24.12 28.38 -10.81
CA ALA A 109 23.82 29.81 -10.79
C ALA A 109 24.28 30.51 -9.49
N THR A 110 24.13 29.86 -8.32
CA THR A 110 24.61 30.42 -7.04
C THR A 110 26.14 30.45 -6.97
N LYS A 111 26.84 29.43 -7.48
CA LYS A 111 28.31 29.39 -7.53
C LYS A 111 28.89 30.44 -8.47
N ALA A 112 28.23 30.72 -9.60
CA ALA A 112 28.62 31.78 -10.53
C ALA A 112 28.45 33.20 -9.94
N LYS A 113 27.34 33.46 -9.24
CA LYS A 113 27.11 34.75 -8.54
C LYS A 113 28.11 34.99 -7.40
N GLY A 114 28.50 33.94 -6.67
CA GLY A 114 29.52 34.04 -5.61
C GLY A 114 30.91 34.42 -6.13
N LYS A 115 31.35 33.81 -7.24
CA LYS A 115 32.64 34.14 -7.87
C LYS A 115 32.67 35.55 -8.48
N SER A 116 31.56 36.04 -9.02
CA SER A 116 31.49 37.40 -9.58
C SER A 116 31.52 38.50 -8.51
N ARG A 117 31.03 38.25 -7.29
CA ARG A 117 31.12 39.18 -6.16
C ARG A 117 32.53 39.24 -5.54
N ALA A 118 33.26 38.12 -5.54
CA ALA A 118 34.63 38.04 -5.02
C ALA A 118 35.68 38.71 -5.94
N ARG A 119 35.40 38.90 -7.23
CA ARG A 119 36.26 39.61 -8.19
C ARG A 119 36.01 41.13 -8.26
N LYS A 120 34.98 41.64 -7.58
CA LYS A 120 34.60 43.07 -7.56
C LYS A 120 34.94 43.75 -6.21
N LYS A 121 35.57 43.03 -5.28
CA LYS A 121 36.24 43.58 -4.10
C LYS A 121 37.74 43.40 -4.32
#